data_AF-A0A6H1NZE3-F1
#
_entry.id   AF-A0A6H1NZE3-F1
#
_cell.length_a   1.000
_cell.length_b   1.000
_cell.length_c   1.000
_cell.angle_alpha   90.00
_cell.angle_beta   90.00
_cell.angle_gamma   90.00
#
_symmetry.space_group_name_H-M   'P 1'
#
loop_
_entity.id
_entity.type
_entity.pdbx_description
1 polymer ?
#
loop_
_entity_poly.entity_id
_entity_poly.type
_entity_poly.pdbx_seq_one_letter_code
_entity_poly.pdbx_strand_id
1 'polypeptide(L)' 'MKKSIFNEGDEVNIRSSGESVTINKSQYVKNMKRYSYIVNEHPNTFFFEEELTKD' A
#
# COMPACT_ATOMS: atom_id res chain seq x y z
N MET A 1 -12.37 -9.61 10.92
CA MET A 1 -11.63 -9.57 9.65
C MET A 1 -10.92 -8.23 9.59
N LYS A 2 -9.58 -8.21 9.56
CA LYS A 2 -8.84 -6.95 9.39
C LYS A 2 -9.18 -6.47 7.97
N LYS A 3 -9.68 -5.24 7.82
CA LYS A 3 -9.91 -4.65 6.50
C LYS A 3 -8.63 -3.96 6.06
N SER A 4 -8.28 -4.06 4.77
CA SER A 4 -7.21 -3.24 4.20
C SER A 4 -7.58 -1.76 4.36
N ILE A 5 -6.63 -0.92 4.77
CA ILE A 5 -6.86 0.52 4.92
C ILE A 5 -7.07 1.16 3.54
N PHE A 6 -6.23 0.79 2.58
CA PHE A 6 -6.30 1.28 1.20
C PHE A 6 -6.94 0.24 0.26
N ASN A 7 -7.61 0.72 -0.78
CA ASN A 7 -8.23 -0.09 -1.83
C ASN A 7 -7.54 0.16 -3.18
N GLU A 8 -7.78 -0.74 -4.13
CA GLU A 8 -7.34 -0.53 -5.52
C GLU A 8 -7.93 0.77 -6.09
N GLY A 9 -7.06 1.60 -6.67
CA GLY A 9 -7.37 2.93 -7.17
C GLY A 9 -7.24 4.07 -6.15
N ASP A 10 -6.96 3.78 -4.87
CA ASP A 10 -6.67 4.85 -3.89
C ASP A 10 -5.31 5.50 -4.18
N GLU A 11 -5.26 6.82 -4.16
CA GLU A 11 -4.02 7.60 -4.19
C GLU A 11 -3.48 7.75 -2.77
N VAL A 12 -2.22 7.38 -2.56
CA VAL A 12 -1.52 7.39 -1.27
C VAL A 12 -0.12 7.94 -1.45
N ASN A 13 0.50 8.43 -0.38
CA ASN A 13 1.87 8.92 -0.39
C ASN A 13 2.81 7.90 0.24
N ILE A 14 3.95 7.64 -0.41
CA ILE A 14 5.04 6.87 0.18
C ILE A 14 5.71 7.72 1.25
N ARG A 15 5.62 7.31 2.51
CA ARG A 15 6.14 8.06 3.66
C ARG A 15 7.64 8.35 3.57
N SER A 16 8.42 7.43 3.01
CA SER A 16 9.88 7.59 2.89
C SER A 16 10.30 8.62 1.84
N SER A 17 9.54 8.74 0.75
CA SER A 17 9.91 9.57 -0.42
C SER A 17 9.06 10.82 -0.55
N GLY A 18 7.87 10.84 0.07
CA GLY A 18 6.84 11.85 -0.16
C GLY A 18 6.18 11.74 -1.54
N GLU A 19 6.38 10.62 -2.24
CA GLU A 19 5.87 10.41 -3.60
C GLU A 19 4.41 9.94 -3.56
N SER A 20 3.55 10.61 -4.31
CA SER A 20 2.15 10.22 -4.50
C SER A 20 2.07 9.09 -5.52
N VAL A 21 1.43 8.00 -5.11
CA VAL A 21 1.31 6.76 -5.88
C VAL A 21 -0.09 6.17 -5.76
N THR A 22 -0.50 5.42 -6.77
CA THR A 22 -1.83 4.82 -6.83
C THR A 22 -1.77 3.35 -6.44
N ILE A 23 -2.58 2.92 -5.48
CA ILE A 23 -2.71 1.51 -5.11
C ILE A 23 -3.24 0.71 -6.32
N ASN A 24 -2.47 -0.27 -6.75
CA ASN A 24 -2.90 -1.25 -7.75
C ASN A 24 -3.53 -2.46 -7.08
N LYS A 25 -2.91 -3.02 -6.03
CA LYS A 25 -3.38 -4.26 -5.42
C LYS A 25 -2.98 -4.34 -3.96
N SER A 26 -3.87 -4.87 -3.13
CA SER A 26 -3.57 -5.21 -1.74
C SER A 26 -3.50 -6.73 -1.54
N GLN A 27 -2.61 -7.16 -0.66
CA GLN A 27 -2.45 -8.56 -0.29
C GLN A 27 -2.23 -8.71 1.21
N TYR A 28 -2.92 -9.67 1.83
CA TYR A 28 -2.73 -9.95 3.25
C TYR A 28 -1.58 -10.94 3.47
N VAL A 29 -0.52 -10.47 4.10
CA VAL A 29 0.64 -11.29 4.47
C VAL A 29 0.37 -11.94 5.82
N LYS A 30 -0.12 -13.18 5.79
CA LYS A 30 -0.52 -13.95 7.00
C LYS A 30 0.61 -14.07 8.03
N ASN A 31 1.85 -14.25 7.59
CA ASN A 31 3.00 -14.42 8.46
C ASN A 31 3.28 -13.16 9.32
N MET A 32 3.10 -11.98 8.72
CA MET A 32 3.31 -10.69 9.39
C MET A 32 2.02 -10.09 9.99
N LYS A 33 0.85 -10.68 9.69
CA LYS A 33 -0.48 -10.16 10.06
C LYS A 33 -0.72 -8.71 9.59
N ARG A 34 -0.16 -8.39 8.42
CA ARG A 34 -0.16 -7.05 7.81
C ARG A 34 -0.60 -7.11 6.35
N TYR A 35 -1.12 -5.99 5.85
CA TYR A 35 -1.41 -5.82 4.44
C TYR A 35 -0.18 -5.23 3.74
N SER A 36 0.19 -5.83 2.62
CA SER A 36 1.10 -5.26 1.64
C SER A 36 0.30 -4.69 0.47
N TYR A 37 0.87 -3.68 -0.17
CA TYR A 37 0.25 -2.91 -1.23
C TYR A 37 1.24 -2.79 -2.38
N ILE A 38 0.78 -3.07 -3.59
CA ILE A 38 1.50 -2.83 -4.83
C ILE A 38 0.89 -1.58 -5.44
N VAL A 39 1.73 -0.69 -5.97
CA VAL A 39 1.32 0.56 -6.59
C VAL A 39 1.53 0.51 -8.10
N ASN A 40 0.77 1.30 -8.86
CA ASN A 40 0.83 1.31 -10.32
C ASN A 40 2.19 1.81 -10.85
N GLU A 41 2.76 2.79 -10.16
CA GLU A 41 3.97 3.50 -10.50
C GLU A 41 5.20 2.61 -10.30
N HIS A 42 5.13 1.70 -9.32
CA HIS A 42 6.17 0.75 -8.97
C HIS A 42 5.60 -0.68 -8.83
N PRO A 43 5.23 -1.35 -9.95
CA PRO A 43 4.58 -2.65 -9.90
C PRO A 43 5.50 -3.79 -9.42
N ASN A 44 6.82 -3.56 -9.43
CA ASN A 44 7.83 -4.49 -8.92
C ASN A 44 8.15 -4.28 -7.44
N THR A 45 7.61 -3.23 -6.82
CA THR A 45 7.84 -2.89 -5.42
C THR A 45 6.53 -3.07 -4.66
N PHE A 46 6.65 -3.58 -3.43
CA PHE A 46 5.53 -3.63 -2.50
C PHE A 46 5.84 -2.76 -1.30
N PHE A 47 4.80 -2.16 -0.75
CA PHE A 47 4.85 -1.31 0.43
C PHE A 47 3.95 -1.91 1.50
N PHE A 48 4.30 -1.71 2.77
CA PHE A 48 3.41 -2.06 3.87
C PHE A 48 2.50 -0.89 4.24
N GLU A 49 1.40 -1.22 4.90
CA GLU A 49 0.44 -0.25 5.43
C GLU A 49 1.08 0.94 6.18
N GLU A 50 2.16 0.71 6.93
CA GLU A 50 2.86 1.75 7.72
C GLU A 50 3.78 2.66 6.89
N GLU A 51 4.13 2.22 5.68
CA GLU A 51 4.99 2.97 4.74
C GLU A 51 4.18 3.90 3.84
N LEU A 52 2.86 3.78 3.86
CA LEU A 52 1.93 4.55 3.06
C LEU A 52 1.09 5.46 3.96
N THR A 53 0.82 6.66 3.48
CA THR A 53 -0.05 7.63 4.17
C THR A 53 -1.11 8.09 3.19
N LYS A 54 -2.32 8.35 3.69
CA LYS A 54 -3.35 9.03 2.91
C LYS A 54 -3.73 10.26 3.73
N ASP A 55 -3.52 11.43 3.15
CA ASP A 55 -3.94 12.70 3.74
C ASP A 55 -5.46 12.86 3.58
#